data_AF-A0A0C3BMX2-F1
#
_entry.id   AF-A0A0C3BMX2-F1
#
_cell.length_a   1.000
_cell.length_b   1.000
_cell.length_c   1.000
_cell.angle_alpha   90.00
_cell.angle_beta   90.00
_cell.angle_gamma   90.00
#
_symmetry.space_group_name_H-M   'P 1'
#
loop_
_entity.id
_entity.type
_entity.pdbx_description
1 polymer ?
#
loop_
_entity_poly.entity_id
_entity_poly.type
_entity_poly.pdbx_seq_one_letter_code
_entity_poly.pdbx_strand_id
1 'polypeptide(L)'
;RYYSGYNKLLTHCFRDTLDYTVAPQAPPPAAPREAVDFMVWLLVFDEDLKPVLLVEVRDEIWLSRPSTRERADAQMRERYEDISADCPLTKLYGISFIGTRMRVYTGDVATEEITPPHMPRPHANRTLPKDHLEGEWALDIFSPEGFAKMQEVV
;
A
#
# COMPACT_ATOMS: atom_id res chain seq x y z
N ARG A 1 -6.37 13.32 5.01
CA ARG A 1 -6.41 14.37 3.96
C ARG A 1 -6.37 13.80 2.53
N TYR A 2 -5.54 12.78 2.27
CA TYR A 2 -5.24 12.31 0.92
C TYR A 2 -6.25 11.31 0.33
N TYR A 3 -7.02 10.61 1.16
CA TYR A 3 -7.95 9.55 0.74
C TYR A 3 -8.86 9.95 -0.42
N SER A 4 -9.57 11.07 -0.33
CA SER A 4 -10.53 11.47 -1.37
C SER A 4 -9.86 11.78 -2.71
N GLY A 5 -8.61 12.25 -2.68
CA GLY A 5 -7.80 12.46 -3.88
C GLY A 5 -7.42 11.14 -4.54
N TYR A 6 -6.86 10.20 -3.76
CA TYR A 6 -6.46 8.88 -4.28
C TYR A 6 -7.66 8.03 -4.71
N ASN A 7 -8.79 8.08 -3.99
CA ASN A 7 -10.01 7.41 -4.43
C ASN A 7 -10.46 7.94 -5.81
N LYS A 8 -10.48 9.26 -6.01
CA LYS A 8 -10.81 9.85 -7.32
C LYS A 8 -9.80 9.47 -8.41
N LEU A 9 -8.50 9.44 -8.08
CA LEU A 9 -7.45 9.04 -9.00
C LEU A 9 -7.62 7.60 -9.45
N LEU A 10 -7.74 6.65 -8.51
CA LEU A 10 -7.93 5.24 -8.83
C LEU A 10 -9.23 5.02 -9.61
N THR A 11 -10.35 5.61 -9.18
CA THR A 11 -11.61 5.53 -9.93
C THR A 11 -11.48 6.11 -11.34
N HIS A 12 -10.58 7.07 -11.57
CA HIS A 12 -10.32 7.57 -12.92
C HIS A 12 -9.45 6.61 -13.74
N CYS A 13 -8.37 6.07 -13.17
CA CYS A 13 -7.49 5.11 -13.83
C CYS A 13 -8.23 3.85 -14.29
N PHE A 14 -9.15 3.34 -13.47
CA PHE A 14 -9.95 2.15 -13.75
C PHE A 14 -11.34 2.47 -14.35
N ARG A 15 -11.61 3.72 -14.78
CA ARG A 15 -12.94 4.11 -15.27
C ARG A 15 -13.31 3.45 -16.59
N ASP A 16 -12.33 3.34 -17.48
CA ASP A 16 -12.56 2.93 -18.87
C ASP A 16 -12.58 1.41 -19.04
N THR A 17 -12.29 0.67 -17.96
CA THR A 17 -12.39 -0.77 -17.86
C THR A 17 -13.64 -1.11 -17.03
N LEU A 18 -14.75 -1.43 -17.70
CA LEU A 18 -16.01 -1.84 -17.05
C LEU A 18 -15.84 -3.04 -16.10
N ASP A 19 -14.70 -3.71 -16.20
CA ASP A 19 -14.34 -4.93 -15.51
C ASP A 19 -13.76 -4.67 -14.12
N TYR A 20 -13.57 -3.42 -13.68
CA TYR A 20 -12.96 -3.13 -12.37
C TYR A 20 -13.78 -2.23 -11.47
N THR A 21 -13.74 -2.53 -10.17
CA THR A 21 -14.39 -1.74 -9.11
C THR A 21 -13.38 -1.33 -8.05
N VAL A 22 -13.31 -0.03 -7.76
CA VAL A 22 -12.53 0.52 -6.64
C VAL A 22 -13.43 0.63 -5.40
N ALA A 23 -13.10 -0.10 -4.33
CA ALA A 23 -13.89 -0.08 -3.10
C ALA A 23 -13.03 0.25 -1.87
N PRO A 24 -13.45 1.21 -1.02
CA PRO A 24 -12.82 1.45 0.26
C PRO A 24 -13.11 0.29 1.23
N GLN A 25 -12.07 -0.19 1.90
CA GLN A 25 -12.16 -1.20 2.93
C GLN A 25 -11.81 -0.60 4.29
N ALA A 26 -12.56 -1.02 5.31
CA ALA A 26 -12.24 -0.67 6.68
C ALA A 26 -10.89 -1.28 7.07
N PRO A 27 -10.09 -0.61 7.92
CA PRO A 27 -8.88 -1.23 8.46
C PRO A 27 -9.23 -2.52 9.23
N PRO A 28 -8.33 -3.52 9.24
CA PRO A 28 -8.55 -4.75 10.00
C PRO A 28 -8.88 -4.47 11.47
N PRO A 29 -9.74 -5.28 12.12
CA PRO A 29 -10.17 -5.06 13.51
C PRO A 29 -9.03 -5.04 14.55
N ALA A 30 -7.86 -5.57 14.18
CA ALA A 30 -6.70 -5.75 15.06
C ALA A 30 -5.84 -4.50 15.25
N ALA A 31 -6.05 -3.42 14.47
CA ALA A 31 -5.31 -2.18 14.69
C ALA A 31 -5.72 -1.56 16.04
N PRO A 32 -4.82 -1.44 17.05
CA PRO A 32 -5.17 -0.85 18.33
C PRO A 32 -5.71 0.56 18.11
N ARG A 33 -6.80 0.88 18.81
CA ARG A 33 -7.48 2.18 18.84
C ARG A 33 -6.62 3.29 19.47
N GLU A 34 -5.34 3.35 19.16
CA GLU A 34 -4.49 4.47 19.50
C GLU A 34 -4.78 5.62 18.51
N ALA A 35 -5.65 6.53 18.98
CA ALA A 35 -5.86 7.88 18.47
C ALA A 35 -5.95 8.05 16.94
N VAL A 36 -7.17 7.90 16.41
CA VAL A 36 -7.63 8.56 15.15
C VAL A 36 -6.63 8.43 13.99
N ASP A 37 -6.14 7.22 13.78
CA ASP A 37 -5.31 6.91 12.63
C ASP A 37 -6.23 6.46 11.50
N PHE A 38 -6.72 7.41 10.70
CA PHE A 38 -7.58 7.12 9.55
C PHE A 38 -6.77 6.44 8.45
N MET A 39 -6.55 5.14 8.63
CA MET A 39 -6.16 4.20 7.59
C MET A 39 -7.32 4.02 6.63
N VAL A 40 -7.08 4.18 5.34
CA VAL A 40 -8.03 3.71 4.33
C VAL A 40 -7.33 2.80 3.36
N TRP A 41 -7.89 1.61 3.22
CA TRP A 41 -7.55 0.68 2.16
C TRP A 41 -8.46 0.95 0.98
N LEU A 42 -7.89 1.06 -0.21
CA LEU A 42 -8.60 1.06 -1.47
C LEU A 42 -8.20 -0.24 -2.17
N LEU A 43 -9.17 -1.12 -2.39
CA LEU A 43 -8.97 -2.34 -3.15
C LEU A 43 -9.59 -2.16 -4.53
N VAL A 44 -8.87 -2.61 -5.54
CA VAL A 44 -9.42 -2.76 -6.89
C VAL A 44 -9.74 -4.23 -7.10
N PHE A 45 -10.97 -4.49 -7.49
CA PHE A 45 -11.49 -5.82 -7.79
C PHE A 45 -11.78 -5.92 -9.28
N ASP A 46 -11.64 -7.12 -9.85
CA ASP A 46 -12.12 -7.44 -11.19
C ASP A 46 -13.65 -7.72 -11.22
N GLU A 47 -14.16 -8.19 -12.35
CA GLU A 47 -15.59 -8.48 -12.57
C GLU A 47 -16.12 -9.61 -11.67
N ASP A 48 -15.26 -10.52 -11.25
CA ASP A 48 -15.55 -11.64 -10.35
C ASP A 48 -15.33 -11.29 -8.86
N LEU A 49 -15.14 -9.99 -8.57
CA LEU A 49 -14.83 -9.47 -7.23
C LEU A 49 -13.53 -10.04 -6.65
N LYS A 50 -12.55 -10.37 -7.49
CA LYS A 50 -11.22 -10.83 -7.07
C LYS A 50 -10.23 -9.66 -7.00
N PRO A 51 -9.41 -9.56 -5.94
CA PRO A 51 -8.52 -8.42 -5.73
C PRO A 51 -7.34 -8.44 -6.72
N VAL A 52 -7.09 -7.30 -7.36
CA VAL A 52 -5.97 -7.13 -8.30
C VAL A 52 -4.97 -6.05 -7.89
N LEU A 53 -5.39 -5.10 -7.03
CA LEU A 53 -4.53 -4.03 -6.53
C LEU A 53 -4.89 -3.66 -5.09
N LEU A 54 -3.87 -3.56 -4.26
CA LEU A 54 -3.90 -3.01 -2.91
C LEU A 54 -3.41 -1.57 -2.88
N VAL A 55 -4.17 -0.69 -2.25
CA VAL A 55 -3.68 0.67 -1.98
C VAL A 55 -3.93 1.05 -0.53
N GLU A 56 -2.85 1.39 0.16
CA GLU A 56 -2.87 1.98 1.49
C GLU A 56 -2.63 3.49 1.36
N VAL A 57 -3.42 4.31 2.06
CA VAL A 57 -3.22 5.77 2.08
C VAL A 57 -3.04 6.28 3.50
N ARG A 58 -1.94 7.00 3.73
CA ARG A 58 -1.56 7.64 4.99
C ARG A 58 -1.30 9.14 4.85
N ASP A 59 -1.32 9.81 5.99
CA ASP A 59 -0.92 11.21 6.09
C ASP A 59 0.62 11.35 6.11
N GLU A 60 1.14 12.43 5.52
CA GLU A 60 2.57 12.68 5.34
C GLU A 60 3.37 12.64 6.66
N ILE A 61 2.73 12.92 7.81
CA ILE A 61 3.36 12.84 9.12
C ILE A 61 3.97 11.46 9.42
N TRP A 62 3.47 10.40 8.79
CA TRP A 62 3.99 9.04 8.94
C TRP A 62 5.40 8.86 8.37
N LEU A 63 5.88 9.72 7.47
CA LEU A 63 7.27 9.67 7.01
C LEU A 63 8.26 10.16 8.05
N SER A 64 7.81 10.91 9.06
CA SER A 64 8.70 11.57 10.02
C SER A 64 9.26 10.65 11.10
N ARG A 65 8.67 9.46 11.32
CA ARG A 65 9.07 8.54 12.40
C ARG A 65 9.39 7.15 11.84
N PRO A 66 10.47 6.51 12.30
CA PRO A 66 10.80 5.15 11.87
C PRO A 66 9.71 4.13 12.26
N SER A 67 9.03 4.32 13.40
CA SER A 67 7.98 3.40 13.84
C SER A 67 6.73 3.45 12.96
N THR A 68 6.38 4.61 12.41
CA THR A 68 5.26 4.73 11.47
C THR A 68 5.61 4.13 10.12
N ARG A 69 6.85 4.29 9.65
CA ARG A 69 7.34 3.61 8.43
C ARG A 69 7.36 2.08 8.59
N GLU A 70 7.87 1.57 9.72
CA GLU A 70 7.86 0.12 10.05
C GLU A 70 6.42 -0.41 10.03
N ARG A 71 5.50 0.32 10.66
CA ARG A 71 4.08 -0.07 10.71
C ARG A 71 3.40 -0.06 9.34
N ALA A 72 3.70 0.90 8.47
CA ALA A 72 3.12 0.95 7.12
C ALA A 72 3.61 -0.22 6.24
N ASP A 73 4.91 -0.57 6.31
CA ASP A 73 5.43 -1.77 5.63
C ASP A 73 4.78 -3.05 6.17
N ALA A 74 4.71 -3.20 7.49
CA ALA A 74 4.10 -4.36 8.12
C ALA A 74 2.62 -4.53 7.75
N GLN A 75 1.85 -3.45 7.75
CA GLN A 75 0.42 -3.48 7.40
C GLN A 75 0.18 -3.81 5.93
N MET A 76 1.06 -3.35 5.02
CA MET A 76 1.01 -3.78 3.62
C MET A 76 1.22 -5.29 3.50
N ARG A 77 2.24 -5.84 4.17
CA ARG A 77 2.55 -7.27 4.10
C ARG A 77 1.49 -8.14 4.75
N GLU A 78 0.98 -7.76 5.91
CA GLU A 78 -0.18 -8.42 6.54
C GLU A 78 -1.36 -8.45 5.57
N ARG A 79 -1.59 -7.35 4.83
CA ARG A 79 -2.67 -7.32 3.86
C ARG A 79 -2.45 -8.21 2.65
N TYR A 80 -1.20 -8.41 2.22
CA TYR A 80 -0.87 -9.41 1.21
C TYR A 80 -1.20 -10.83 1.69
N GLU A 81 -0.85 -11.18 2.93
CA GLU A 81 -1.16 -12.50 3.52
C GLU A 81 -2.67 -12.78 3.54
N ASP A 82 -3.48 -11.76 3.80
CA ASP A 82 -4.95 -11.89 3.84
C ASP A 82 -5.58 -12.19 2.48
N ILE A 83 -5.01 -11.69 1.37
CA ILE A 83 -5.75 -11.61 0.10
C ILE A 83 -5.02 -12.21 -1.11
N SER A 84 -3.72 -12.51 -1.02
CA SER A 84 -2.94 -13.03 -2.15
C SER A 84 -3.56 -14.31 -2.73
N ALA A 85 -4.09 -15.17 -1.87
CA ALA A 85 -4.76 -16.41 -2.23
C ALA A 85 -6.03 -16.21 -3.09
N ASP A 86 -6.65 -15.03 -3.02
CA ASP A 86 -7.83 -14.67 -3.81
C ASP A 86 -7.48 -13.92 -5.11
N CYS A 87 -6.23 -13.51 -5.29
CA CYS A 87 -5.82 -12.78 -6.49
C CYS A 87 -5.86 -13.70 -7.72
N PRO A 88 -6.52 -13.28 -8.82
CA PRO A 88 -6.65 -14.10 -10.02
C PRO A 88 -5.43 -13.99 -10.94
N LEU A 89 -4.53 -13.04 -10.65
CA LEU A 89 -3.34 -12.75 -11.43
C LEU A 89 -2.13 -13.52 -10.90
N THR A 90 -1.06 -13.57 -11.70
CA THR A 90 0.24 -14.09 -11.23
C THR A 90 0.91 -13.14 -10.22
N LYS A 91 0.53 -11.86 -10.25
CA LYS A 91 1.08 -10.81 -9.39
C LYS A 91 -0.05 -9.97 -8.80
N LEU A 92 0.01 -9.78 -7.49
CA LEU A 92 -0.79 -8.81 -6.77
C LEU A 92 0.04 -7.55 -6.56
N TYR A 93 -0.40 -6.42 -7.11
CA TYR A 93 0.26 -5.15 -6.88
C TYR A 93 -0.23 -4.48 -5.61
N GLY A 94 0.65 -3.71 -4.99
CA GLY A 94 0.40 -2.98 -3.76
C GLY A 94 1.05 -1.62 -3.81
N ILE A 95 0.37 -0.57 -3.36
CA ILE A 95 0.92 0.77 -3.27
C ILE A 95 0.64 1.32 -1.88
N SER A 96 1.70 1.66 -1.14
CA SER A 96 1.56 2.43 0.09
C SER A 96 1.86 3.89 -0.22
N PHE A 97 0.84 4.73 -0.15
CA PHE A 97 0.98 6.19 -0.23
C PHE A 97 1.11 6.77 1.18
N ILE A 98 2.16 7.54 1.42
CA ILE A 98 2.30 8.40 2.59
C ILE A 98 2.40 9.85 2.10
N GLY A 99 1.30 10.60 2.23
CA GLY A 99 1.17 11.89 1.57
C GLY A 99 1.22 11.74 0.05
N THR A 100 2.19 12.38 -0.60
CA THR A 100 2.47 12.25 -2.05
C THR A 100 3.53 11.20 -2.36
N ARG A 101 4.24 10.71 -1.34
CA ARG A 101 5.30 9.73 -1.50
C ARG A 101 4.71 8.34 -1.56
N MET A 102 5.29 7.48 -2.39
CA MET A 102 4.80 6.13 -2.59
C MET A 102 5.91 5.10 -2.55
N ARG A 103 5.52 3.89 -2.11
CA ARG A 103 6.29 2.67 -2.22
C ARG A 103 5.42 1.63 -2.90
N VAL A 104 5.95 1.01 -3.95
CA VAL A 104 5.25 -0.01 -4.73
C VAL A 104 5.74 -1.38 -4.29
N TYR A 105 4.79 -2.28 -4.12
CA TYR A 105 4.98 -3.67 -3.75
C TYR A 105 4.45 -4.56 -4.88
N THR A 106 5.10 -5.70 -5.04
CA THR A 106 4.68 -6.75 -5.96
C THR A 106 4.74 -8.07 -5.20
N GLY A 107 3.59 -8.70 -4.98
CA GLY A 107 3.50 -10.05 -4.43
C GLY A 107 3.33 -11.05 -5.56
N ASP A 108 4.20 -12.04 -5.63
CA ASP A 108 4.03 -13.19 -6.51
C ASP A 108 3.05 -14.19 -5.88
N VAL A 109 1.97 -14.51 -6.58
CA VAL A 109 0.87 -15.30 -6.03
C VAL A 109 1.24 -16.78 -5.86
N ALA A 110 2.19 -17.29 -6.65
CA ALA A 110 2.58 -18.70 -6.60
C ALA A 110 3.64 -18.99 -5.52
N THR A 111 4.55 -18.05 -5.30
CA THR A 111 5.67 -18.18 -4.34
C THR A 111 5.41 -17.45 -3.02
N GLU A 112 4.39 -16.59 -2.97
CA GLU A 112 4.08 -15.69 -1.85
C GLU A 112 5.23 -14.71 -1.53
N GLU A 113 6.19 -14.54 -2.45
CA GLU A 113 7.28 -13.59 -2.30
C GLU A 113 6.82 -12.16 -2.56
N ILE A 114 7.08 -11.26 -1.60
CA ILE A 114 6.76 -9.84 -1.70
C ILE A 114 8.04 -9.05 -1.95
N THR A 115 8.08 -8.32 -3.06
CA THR A 115 9.11 -7.33 -3.38
C THR A 115 8.56 -5.93 -3.07
N PRO A 116 9.33 -5.02 -2.42
CA PRO A 116 10.67 -5.23 -1.85
C PRO A 116 10.66 -6.21 -0.66
N PRO A 117 11.79 -6.87 -0.34
CA PRO A 117 11.88 -7.79 0.78
C PRO A 117 11.64 -7.09 2.12
N HIS A 118 11.13 -7.84 3.10
CA HIS A 118 10.95 -7.33 4.46
C HIS A 118 12.30 -6.98 5.07
N MET A 119 12.40 -5.76 5.63
CA MET A 119 13.59 -5.33 6.35
C MET A 119 13.39 -5.57 7.85
N PRO A 120 14.07 -6.56 8.44
CA PRO A 120 13.89 -6.88 9.84
C PRO A 120 14.37 -5.74 10.73
N ARG A 121 13.73 -5.61 11.89
CA ARG A 121 14.20 -4.74 12.95
C ARG A 121 15.67 -5.08 13.30
N PRO A 122 16.59 -4.10 13.28
CA PRO A 122 18.02 -4.37 13.52
C PRO A 122 18.30 -4.98 14.90
N HIS A 123 17.54 -4.57 15.92
CA HIS A 123 17.69 -5.03 17.30
C HIS A 123 16.32 -5.11 17.98
N ALA A 124 15.88 -6.32 18.34
CA ALA A 124 14.56 -6.56 18.95
C ALA A 124 14.33 -5.74 20.24
N ASN A 125 15.36 -5.59 21.07
CA ASN A 125 15.26 -4.96 22.39
C ASN A 125 15.65 -3.47 22.41
N ARG A 126 15.77 -2.82 21.24
CA ARG A 126 16.10 -1.40 21.13
C ARG A 126 15.05 -0.65 20.33
N THR A 127 14.98 0.66 20.56
CA THR A 127 14.21 1.57 19.70
C THR A 127 14.76 1.54 18.28
N LEU A 128 13.89 1.78 17.30
CA LEU A 128 14.33 1.85 15.91
C LEU A 128 15.34 2.98 15.69
N PRO A 129 16.40 2.74 14.89
CA PRO A 129 17.21 3.80 14.33
C PRO A 129 16.36 4.82 13.58
N LYS A 130 16.78 6.10 13.59
CA LYS A 130 16.03 7.19 12.93
C LYS A 130 15.92 7.01 11.42
N ASP A 131 16.91 6.37 10.83
CA ASP A 131 17.06 6.04 9.41
C ASP A 131 16.40 4.71 9.02
N HIS A 132 15.77 3.99 9.97
CA HIS A 132 15.08 2.75 9.64
C HIS A 132 13.93 3.01 8.64
N LEU A 133 13.98 2.33 7.49
CA LEU A 133 13.10 2.51 6.33
C LEU A 133 13.07 3.94 5.77
N GLU A 134 14.09 4.75 6.06
CA GLU A 134 14.24 6.06 5.44
C GLU A 134 14.53 5.89 3.94
N GLY A 135 13.86 6.69 3.10
CA GLY A 135 14.00 6.59 1.65
C GLY A 135 13.15 5.50 0.99
N GLU A 136 12.49 4.61 1.75
CA GLU A 136 11.72 3.51 1.15
C GLU A 136 10.46 3.97 0.38
N TRP A 137 9.89 5.12 0.76
CA TRP A 137 8.88 5.84 -0.03
C TRP A 137 9.57 6.90 -0.92
N ALA A 138 10.49 6.44 -1.77
CA ALA A 138 11.34 7.31 -2.59
C ALA A 138 10.60 8.04 -3.71
N LEU A 139 9.55 7.43 -4.27
CA LEU A 139 8.85 7.96 -5.43
C LEU A 139 7.84 9.02 -4.98
N ASP A 140 7.74 10.12 -5.71
CA ASP A 140 6.64 11.07 -5.57
C ASP A 140 5.67 10.88 -6.73
N ILE A 141 4.38 10.72 -6.46
CA ILE A 141 3.35 10.52 -7.50
C ILE A 141 3.28 11.66 -8.52
N PHE A 142 3.68 12.88 -8.14
CA PHE A 142 3.72 14.03 -9.03
C PHE A 142 5.02 14.15 -9.83
N SER A 143 6.02 13.32 -9.54
CA SER A 143 7.21 13.22 -10.37
C SER A 143 6.91 12.43 -11.65
N PRO A 144 7.60 12.69 -12.78
CA PRO A 144 7.42 11.90 -14.00
C PRO A 144 7.67 10.41 -13.78
N GLU A 145 8.66 10.07 -12.95
CA GLU A 145 9.05 8.69 -12.64
C GLU A 145 7.99 8.00 -11.78
N GLY A 146 7.45 8.69 -10.77
CA GLY A 146 6.36 8.16 -9.95
C GLY A 146 5.06 8.03 -10.74
N PHE A 147 4.74 8.97 -11.62
CA PHE A 147 3.58 8.87 -12.51
C PHE A 147 3.70 7.69 -13.47
N ALA A 148 4.87 7.52 -14.12
CA ALA A 148 5.11 6.39 -15.00
C ALA A 148 5.00 5.06 -14.25
N LYS A 149 5.52 4.98 -13.02
CA LYS A 149 5.38 3.77 -12.20
C LYS A 149 3.92 3.49 -11.82
N MET A 150 3.13 4.53 -11.55
CA MET A 150 1.70 4.38 -11.32
C MET A 150 1.00 3.80 -12.55
N GLN A 151 1.30 4.30 -13.75
CA GLN A 151 0.74 3.80 -15.02
C GLN A 151 1.14 2.36 -15.36
N GLU A 152 2.25 1.85 -14.81
CA GLU A 152 2.62 0.43 -14.96
C GLU A 152 1.75 -0.47 -14.11
N VAL A 153 1.26 0.04 -12.97
CA VAL A 153 0.50 -0.72 -11.98
C VAL A 153 -1.02 -0.68 -12.24
N VAL A 154 -1.53 0.43 -12.79
CA VAL A 154 -2.97 0.64 -13.04
C VAL A 154 -3.37 0.49 -14.50
#